data_AF-A0A7V5WEA7-F1
#
_entry.id   AF-A0A7V5WEA7-F1
#
_cell.length_a   1.000
_cell.length_b   1.000
_cell.length_c   1.000
_cell.angle_alpha   90.00
_cell.angle_beta   90.00
_cell.angle_gamma   90.00
#
_symmetry.space_group_name_H-M   'P 1'
#
loop_
_entity.id
_entity.type
_entity.pdbx_description
1 polymer ?
#
loop_
_entity_poly.entity_id
_entity_poly.type
_entity_poly.pdbx_seq_one_letter_code
_entity_poly.pdbx_strand_id
1 'polypeptide(L)'
;MVTIAKFVQQRTSTVAAVAGAVLGLVLGLIIAWGIWPVKWTNATPAHLRGDFQRGYLTWVAEQYAADQDIEKAQARLGVQFWEPGQLSQALEEAATDVGGEQAIHLRELEAALETAPAPEQPSGGGGNPLLKVCGGVLLLLAAVALAFYLFKRVKGGGRVEAP
;
A
#
# COMPACT_ATOMS: atom_id res chain seq x y z
N MET A 1 -14.70 -28.46 -51.03
CA MET A 1 -15.45 -28.19 -49.77
C MET A 1 -14.52 -28.29 -48.55
N VAL A 2 -13.46 -27.47 -48.45
CA VAL A 2 -12.50 -27.54 -47.31
C VAL A 2 -12.23 -26.17 -46.67
N THR A 3 -12.73 -25.08 -47.26
CA THR A 3 -12.38 -23.71 -46.85
C THR A 3 -13.19 -23.20 -45.65
N ILE A 4 -14.41 -23.70 -45.44
CA ILE A 4 -15.32 -23.21 -44.38
C ILE A 4 -14.93 -23.75 -42.99
N ALA A 5 -14.39 -24.98 -42.93
CA ALA A 5 -14.00 -25.63 -41.68
C ALA A 5 -12.83 -24.90 -40.98
N LYS A 6 -11.92 -24.29 -41.75
CA LYS A 6 -10.76 -23.57 -41.18
C LYS A 6 -11.15 -22.26 -40.50
N PHE A 7 -12.24 -21.61 -40.92
CA PHE A 7 -12.67 -20.33 -40.36
C PHE A 7 -13.36 -20.48 -38.99
N VAL A 8 -14.13 -21.57 -38.79
CA VAL A 8 -14.73 -21.90 -37.49
C VAL A 8 -13.65 -22.30 -36.48
N GLN A 9 -12.62 -23.01 -36.93
CA GLN A 9 -11.46 -23.37 -36.10
C GLN A 9 -10.63 -22.14 -35.69
N GLN A 10 -10.56 -21.11 -36.54
CA GLN A 10 -9.77 -19.90 -36.30
C GLN A 10 -10.35 -19.02 -35.18
N ARG A 11 -11.68 -18.94 -35.05
CA ARG A 11 -12.34 -18.25 -33.90
C ARG A 11 -12.18 -19.02 -32.60
N THR A 12 -12.22 -20.35 -32.63
CA THR A 12 -12.08 -21.16 -31.42
C THR A 12 -10.62 -21.19 -30.92
N SER A 13 -9.64 -21.11 -31.82
CA SER A 13 -8.23 -21.01 -31.44
C SER A 13 -7.86 -19.64 -30.84
N THR A 14 -8.45 -18.53 -31.33
CA THR A 14 -8.26 -17.21 -30.68
C THR A 14 -8.89 -17.19 -29.30
N VAL A 15 -10.10 -17.75 -29.16
CA VAL A 15 -10.77 -17.86 -27.86
C VAL A 15 -9.98 -18.75 -26.89
N ALA A 16 -9.41 -19.86 -27.36
CA ALA A 16 -8.56 -20.72 -26.54
C ALA A 16 -7.25 -20.02 -26.12
N ALA A 17 -6.62 -19.26 -27.02
CA ALA A 17 -5.41 -18.50 -26.72
C ALA A 17 -5.67 -17.39 -25.69
N VAL A 18 -6.75 -16.63 -25.87
CA VAL A 18 -7.15 -15.58 -24.92
C VAL A 18 -7.55 -16.18 -23.56
N ALA A 19 -8.29 -17.29 -23.57
CA ALA A 19 -8.66 -17.98 -22.32
C ALA A 19 -7.43 -18.50 -21.57
N GLY A 20 -6.44 -19.06 -22.27
CA GLY A 20 -5.17 -19.49 -21.67
C GLY A 20 -4.36 -18.32 -21.10
N ALA A 21 -4.29 -17.20 -21.81
CA ALA A 21 -3.62 -15.99 -21.35
C ALA A 21 -4.27 -15.42 -20.09
N VAL A 22 -5.61 -15.33 -20.05
CA VAL A 22 -6.36 -14.86 -18.89
C VAL A 22 -6.16 -15.80 -17.70
N LEU A 23 -6.25 -17.13 -17.91
CA LEU A 23 -5.98 -18.11 -16.85
C LEU A 23 -4.56 -17.99 -16.30
N GLY A 24 -3.56 -17.87 -17.18
CA GLY A 24 -2.16 -17.70 -16.77
C GLY A 24 -1.93 -16.42 -15.98
N LEU A 25 -2.57 -15.32 -16.36
CA LEU A 25 -2.45 -14.04 -15.66
C LEU A 25 -3.14 -14.08 -14.28
N VAL A 26 -4.32 -14.71 -14.20
CA VAL A 26 -5.02 -14.92 -12.93
C VAL A 26 -4.19 -15.80 -11.99
N LEU A 27 -3.68 -16.93 -12.47
CA LEU A 27 -2.81 -17.83 -11.70
C LEU A 27 -1.51 -17.12 -11.28
N GLY A 28 -0.86 -16.40 -12.20
CA GLY A 28 0.35 -15.64 -11.91
C GLY A 28 0.12 -14.56 -10.85
N LEU A 29 -1.02 -13.87 -10.91
CA LEU A 29 -1.37 -12.84 -9.92
C LEU A 29 -1.68 -13.44 -8.54
N ILE A 30 -2.36 -14.59 -8.49
CA ILE A 30 -2.62 -15.32 -7.23
C ILE A 30 -1.30 -15.76 -6.59
N ILE A 31 -0.38 -16.30 -7.39
CA ILE A 31 0.95 -16.73 -6.91
C ILE A 31 1.77 -15.52 -6.44
N ALA A 32 1.77 -14.42 -7.19
CA ALA A 32 2.48 -13.20 -6.84
C ALA A 32 2.02 -12.62 -5.50
N TRP A 33 0.71 -12.60 -5.24
CA TRP A 33 0.14 -12.12 -3.98
C TRP A 33 0.21 -13.14 -2.84
N GLY A 34 0.19 -14.44 -3.13
CA GLY A 34 0.22 -15.51 -2.12
C GLY A 34 1.61 -15.80 -1.57
N ILE A 35 2.63 -15.80 -2.44
CA ILE A 35 4.03 -16.08 -2.03
C ILE A 35 4.73 -14.81 -1.53
N TRP A 36 4.36 -13.64 -2.07
CA TRP A 36 5.02 -12.38 -1.76
C TRP A 36 4.03 -11.36 -1.16
N PRO A 37 3.71 -11.49 0.14
CA PRO A 37 2.91 -10.49 0.81
C PRO A 37 3.69 -9.17 0.84
N VAL A 38 3.15 -8.14 0.17
CA VAL A 38 3.71 -6.79 0.18
C VAL A 38 3.63 -6.25 1.60
N LYS A 39 4.78 -6.17 2.28
CA LYS A 39 4.87 -5.49 3.57
C LYS A 39 4.91 -4.00 3.31
N TRP A 40 3.84 -3.31 3.65
CA TRP A 40 3.82 -1.86 3.70
C TRP A 40 4.62 -1.42 4.93
N THR A 41 5.89 -1.07 4.74
CA THR A 41 6.65 -0.36 5.77
C THR A 41 6.06 1.04 5.89
N ASN A 42 5.65 1.43 7.09
CA ASN A 42 5.20 2.79 7.36
C ASN A 42 6.36 3.75 7.03
N ALA A 43 6.13 4.70 6.13
CA ALA A 43 7.08 5.77 5.83
C ALA A 43 7.02 6.80 6.95
N THR A 44 7.60 6.46 8.10
CA THR A 44 7.75 7.40 9.22
C THR A 44 8.88 8.38 8.91
N PRO A 45 8.84 9.62 9.43
CA PRO A 45 9.90 10.60 9.24
C PRO A 45 11.28 10.10 9.70
N ALA A 46 11.33 9.14 10.62
CA ALA A 46 12.54 8.46 11.08
C ALA A 46 13.23 7.59 10.00
N HIS A 47 12.52 7.21 8.93
CA HIS A 47 13.07 6.43 7.82
C HIS A 47 13.38 7.28 6.58
N LEU A 48 13.21 8.61 6.65
CA LEU A 48 13.62 9.49 5.57
C LEU A 48 15.15 9.51 5.47
N ARG A 49 15.65 9.71 4.24
CA ARG A 49 17.08 9.94 4.02
C ARG A 49 17.48 11.24 4.74
N GLY A 50 18.65 11.26 5.37
CA GLY A 50 19.10 12.35 6.24
C GLY A 50 18.87 13.76 5.68
N ASP A 51 19.15 14.01 4.39
CA ASP A 51 18.96 15.34 3.78
C ASP A 51 17.49 15.79 3.78
N PHE A 52 16.54 14.90 3.51
CA PHE A 52 15.11 15.20 3.56
C PHE A 52 14.58 15.24 4.99
N GLN A 53 15.14 14.40 5.86
CA GLN A 53 14.82 14.38 7.28
C GLN A 53 15.15 15.72 7.94
N ARG A 54 16.33 16.29 7.65
CA ARG A 54 16.74 17.62 8.15
C ARG A 54 15.79 18.71 7.66
N GLY A 55 15.51 18.77 6.37
CA GLY A 55 14.57 19.76 5.81
C GLY A 55 13.17 19.64 6.40
N TYR A 56 12.70 18.41 6.68
CA TYR A 56 11.43 18.18 7.35
C TYR A 56 11.45 18.65 8.81
N LEU A 57 12.51 18.35 9.57
CA LEU A 57 12.69 18.78 10.95
C LEU A 57 12.68 20.31 11.06
N THR A 58 13.42 21.00 10.19
CA THR A 58 13.44 22.47 10.15
C THR A 58 12.06 23.03 9.83
N TRP A 59 11.34 22.46 8.86
CA TRP A 59 9.98 22.90 8.53
C TRP A 59 9.00 22.71 9.70
N VAL A 60 9.09 21.58 10.42
CA VAL A 60 8.25 21.37 11.61
C VAL A 60 8.62 22.34 12.72
N ALA A 61 9.91 22.64 12.92
CA ALA A 61 10.37 23.61 13.90
C ALA A 61 9.89 25.03 13.58
N GLU A 62 9.96 25.48 12.33
CA GLU A 62 9.42 26.77 11.91
C GLU A 62 7.90 26.87 12.12
N GLN A 63 7.17 25.80 11.79
CA GLN A 63 5.73 25.75 12.04
C GLN A 63 5.40 25.76 13.54
N TYR A 64 6.20 25.08 14.35
CA TYR A 64 6.06 25.13 15.80
C TYR A 64 6.35 26.53 16.35
N ALA A 65 7.37 27.21 15.84
CA ALA A 65 7.66 28.59 16.23
C ALA A 65 6.48 29.53 15.95
N ALA A 66 5.79 29.32 14.82
CA ALA A 66 4.62 30.12 14.42
C ALA A 66 3.33 29.77 15.19
N ASP A 67 3.01 28.48 15.34
CA ASP A 67 1.75 28.02 15.93
C ASP A 67 1.83 27.78 17.45
N GLN A 68 3.04 27.58 18.01
CA GLN A 68 3.35 27.18 19.38
C GLN A 68 2.60 25.90 19.85
N ASP A 69 2.17 25.07 18.90
CA ASP A 69 1.35 23.88 19.13
C ASP A 69 2.22 22.61 19.12
N ILE A 70 2.59 22.14 20.32
CA ILE A 70 3.49 20.99 20.49
C ILE A 70 2.81 19.66 20.12
N GLU A 71 1.50 19.54 20.31
CA GLU A 71 0.75 18.31 19.98
C GLU A 71 0.76 18.07 18.47
N LYS A 72 0.55 19.13 17.68
CA LYS A 72 0.68 19.06 16.22
C LYS A 72 2.10 18.74 15.79
N ALA A 73 3.11 19.34 16.43
CA ALA A 73 4.51 19.06 16.12
C ALA A 73 4.86 17.59 16.40
N GLN A 74 4.45 17.06 17.57
CA GLN A 74 4.62 15.65 17.94
C GLN A 74 3.95 14.70 16.94
N ALA A 75 2.71 15.00 16.53
CA ALA A 75 1.97 14.20 15.56
C ALA A 75 2.64 14.19 14.18
N ARG A 76 3.20 15.34 13.75
CA ARG A 76 3.93 15.48 12.48
C ARG A 76 5.27 14.73 12.51
N LEU A 77 6.06 14.94 13.55
CA LEU A 77 7.33 14.21 13.76
C LEU A 77 7.10 12.71 13.94
N GLY A 78 5.92 12.34 14.43
CA GLY A 78 5.58 10.96 14.75
C GLY A 78 6.52 10.42 15.83
N VAL A 79 6.71 11.18 16.91
CA VAL A 79 7.72 10.89 17.96
C VAL A 79 7.61 9.47 18.54
N GLN A 80 6.42 8.84 18.48
CA GLN A 80 6.23 7.44 18.87
C GLN A 80 6.94 6.41 17.99
N PHE A 81 7.38 6.81 16.79
CA PHE A 81 8.07 5.95 15.83
C PHE A 81 9.59 6.11 15.86
N TRP A 82 10.10 7.01 16.70
CA TRP A 82 11.53 7.23 16.87
C TRP A 82 12.08 6.35 18.00
N GLU A 83 13.31 5.90 17.85
CA GLU A 83 14.02 5.25 18.95
C GLU A 83 14.37 6.28 20.04
N PRO A 84 14.42 5.88 21.33
CA PRO A 84 14.80 6.77 22.41
C PRO A 84 16.15 7.45 22.12
N GLY A 85 16.17 8.79 22.10
CA GLY A 85 17.37 9.60 21.82
C GLY A 85 17.75 9.76 20.34
N GLN A 86 17.09 9.07 19.42
CA GLN A 86 17.33 9.24 17.97
C GLN A 86 16.79 10.58 17.46
N LEU A 87 15.62 10.99 17.96
CA LEU A 87 14.99 12.25 17.57
C LEU A 87 15.81 13.47 18.02
N SER A 88 16.31 13.47 19.25
CA SER A 88 17.16 14.55 19.77
C SER A 88 18.47 14.64 19.00
N GLN A 89 19.14 13.51 18.73
CA GLN A 89 20.33 13.50 17.87
C GLN A 89 20.06 14.07 16.48
N ALA A 90 18.94 13.72 15.86
CA ALA A 90 18.59 14.22 14.53
C ALA A 90 18.26 15.73 14.55
N LEU A 91 17.62 16.23 15.61
CA LEU A 91 17.34 17.65 15.81
C LEU A 91 18.65 18.44 16.00
N GLU A 92 19.57 17.93 16.81
CA GLU A 92 20.87 18.58 17.05
C GLU A 92 21.77 18.58 15.81
N GLU A 93 21.78 17.48 15.05
CA GLU A 93 22.50 17.42 13.77
C GLU A 93 21.90 18.40 12.75
N ALA A 94 20.57 18.49 12.67
CA ALA A 94 19.89 19.48 11.83
C ALA A 94 20.19 20.93 12.27
N ALA A 95 20.24 21.20 13.58
CA ALA A 95 20.53 22.53 14.11
C ALA A 95 21.98 22.96 13.83
N THR A 96 22.91 22.01 13.83
CA THR A 96 24.33 22.25 13.52
C THR A 96 24.55 22.53 12.03
N ASP A 97 23.79 21.86 11.16
CA ASP A 97 23.89 21.99 9.69
C ASP A 97 23.31 23.32 9.18
N VAL A 98 22.11 23.70 9.65
CA VAL A 98 21.41 24.90 9.14
C VAL A 98 21.93 26.20 9.80
N GLY A 99 22.22 26.16 11.10
CA GLY A 99 22.64 27.34 11.86
C GLY A 99 21.60 28.47 11.92
N GLY A 100 22.01 29.64 12.41
CA GLY A 100 21.20 30.87 12.38
C GLY A 100 19.89 30.80 13.18
N GLU A 101 18.85 31.44 12.64
CA GLU A 101 17.51 31.50 13.26
C GLU A 101 16.84 30.12 13.28
N GLN A 102 17.00 29.32 12.22
CA GLN A 102 16.43 27.98 12.11
C GLN A 102 16.97 27.04 13.21
N ALA A 103 18.24 27.19 13.57
CA ALA A 103 18.84 26.44 14.67
C ALA A 103 18.27 26.82 16.04
N ILE A 104 17.68 28.01 16.19
CA ILE A 104 16.99 28.41 17.43
C ILE A 104 15.64 27.69 17.49
N HIS A 105 14.85 27.74 16.42
CA HIS A 105 13.54 27.06 16.32
C HIS A 105 13.66 25.55 16.57
N LEU A 106 14.72 24.92 16.06
CA LEU A 106 14.99 23.49 16.28
C LEU A 106 15.25 23.16 17.76
N ARG A 107 16.03 23.99 18.47
CA ARG A 107 16.33 23.80 19.90
C ARG A 107 15.11 24.09 20.77
N GLU A 108 14.31 25.08 20.40
CA GLU A 108 13.04 25.38 21.08
C GLU A 108 12.07 24.22 20.97
N LEU A 109 11.94 23.64 19.77
CA LEU A 109 11.14 22.44 19.55
C LEU A 109 11.67 21.25 20.37
N GLU A 110 12.99 21.04 20.41
CA GLU A 110 13.62 19.99 21.21
C GLU A 110 13.29 20.13 22.71
N ALA A 111 13.47 21.33 23.28
CA ALA A 111 13.15 21.59 24.69
C ALA A 111 11.65 21.42 24.99
N ALA A 112 10.79 21.79 24.06
CA ALA A 112 9.35 21.58 24.18
C ALA A 112 8.99 20.08 24.15
N LEU A 113 9.69 19.28 23.35
CA LEU A 113 9.50 17.82 23.27
C LEU A 113 9.95 17.09 24.54
N GLU A 114 11.01 17.56 25.22
CA GLU A 114 11.47 16.97 26.48
C GLU A 114 10.48 17.17 27.64
N THR A 115 9.76 18.28 27.62
CA THR A 115 8.80 18.65 28.66
C THR A 115 7.38 18.15 28.37
N ALA A 116 7.07 17.85 27.11
CA ALA A 116 5.76 17.38 26.70
C ALA A 116 5.55 15.89 27.05
N PRO A 117 4.33 15.50 27.48
CA PRO A 117 4.00 14.11 27.69
C PRO A 117 4.13 13.32 26.38
N ALA A 118 4.58 12.06 26.48
CA ALA A 118 4.70 11.17 25.34
C ALA A 118 3.32 10.98 24.69
N PRO A 119 3.16 11.17 23.36
CA PRO A 119 1.87 11.08 22.73
C PRO A 119 1.31 9.66 22.81
N GLU A 120 0.02 9.58 23.13
CA GLU A 120 -0.73 8.34 23.16
C GLU A 120 -0.70 7.71 21.77
N GLN A 121 -0.17 6.48 21.68
CA GLN A 121 -0.09 5.75 20.43
C GLN A 121 -1.51 5.64 19.84
N PRO A 122 -1.77 6.14 18.61
CA PRO A 122 -2.98 5.76 17.91
C PRO A 122 -2.85 4.25 17.72
N SER A 123 -3.60 3.50 18.54
CA SER A 123 -3.76 2.06 18.41
C SER A 123 -4.19 1.85 16.98
N GLY A 124 -3.26 1.37 16.15
CA GLY A 124 -3.45 1.24 14.72
C GLY A 124 -4.76 0.52 14.49
N GLY A 125 -5.79 1.28 14.12
CA GLY A 125 -7.10 0.79 13.72
C GLY A 125 -6.96 0.13 12.36
N GLY A 126 -6.14 -0.90 12.30
CA GLY A 126 -5.96 -1.80 11.18
C GLY A 126 -7.21 -2.64 11.05
N GLY A 127 -8.30 -2.01 10.62
CA GLY A 127 -9.46 -2.71 10.10
C GLY A 127 -9.04 -3.43 8.82
N ASN A 128 -8.53 -4.65 8.98
CA ASN A 128 -7.86 -5.48 7.97
C ASN A 128 -8.40 -5.27 6.54
N PRO A 129 -7.77 -4.41 5.72
CA PRO A 129 -8.13 -4.29 4.31
C PRO A 129 -7.90 -5.61 3.58
N LEU A 130 -7.03 -6.49 4.11
CA LEU A 130 -6.82 -7.87 3.67
C LEU A 130 -8.12 -8.70 3.66
N LEU A 131 -8.99 -8.58 4.67
CA LEU A 131 -10.20 -9.40 4.73
C LEU A 131 -11.21 -9.01 3.62
N LYS A 132 -11.27 -7.72 3.31
CA LYS A 132 -12.14 -7.18 2.24
C LYS A 132 -11.61 -7.52 0.85
N VAL A 133 -10.29 -7.47 0.65
CA VAL A 133 -9.65 -7.84 -0.63
C VAL A 133 -9.71 -9.35 -0.87
N CYS A 134 -9.41 -10.18 0.14
CA CYS A 134 -9.52 -11.64 0.04
C CYS A 134 -10.96 -12.09 -0.22
N GLY A 135 -11.94 -11.46 0.44
CA GLY A 135 -13.37 -11.75 0.19
C GLY A 135 -13.80 -11.38 -1.24
N GLY A 136 -13.36 -10.21 -1.74
CA GLY A 136 -13.68 -9.77 -3.10
C GLY A 136 -13.07 -10.65 -4.18
N VAL A 137 -11.81 -11.07 -4.02
CA VAL A 137 -11.12 -11.93 -4.99
C VAL A 137 -11.71 -13.35 -5.00
N LEU A 138 -12.00 -13.94 -3.83
CA LEU A 138 -12.66 -15.26 -3.77
C LEU A 138 -14.06 -15.23 -4.39
N LEU A 139 -14.83 -14.18 -4.16
CA LEU A 139 -16.16 -14.02 -4.78
C LEU A 139 -16.09 -13.84 -6.29
N LEU A 140 -15.12 -13.06 -6.79
CA LEU A 140 -14.92 -12.90 -8.24
C LEU A 140 -14.49 -14.21 -8.90
N LEU A 141 -13.56 -14.96 -8.29
CA LEU A 141 -13.14 -16.27 -8.81
C LEU A 141 -14.30 -17.27 -8.80
N ALA A 142 -15.10 -17.30 -7.74
CA ALA A 142 -16.29 -18.15 -7.65
C ALA A 142 -17.33 -17.77 -8.72
N ALA A 143 -17.57 -16.48 -8.95
CA ALA A 143 -18.51 -16.00 -9.96
C ALA A 143 -18.06 -16.34 -11.38
N VAL A 144 -16.76 -16.19 -11.69
CA VAL A 144 -16.19 -16.55 -13.00
C VAL A 144 -16.26 -18.06 -13.23
N ALA A 145 -15.93 -18.88 -12.22
CA ALA A 145 -16.02 -20.33 -12.30
C ALA A 145 -17.48 -20.80 -12.52
N LEU A 146 -18.44 -20.19 -11.80
CA LEU A 146 -19.86 -20.46 -11.95
C LEU A 146 -20.36 -20.09 -13.35
N ALA A 147 -20.02 -18.89 -13.83
CA ALA A 147 -20.38 -18.43 -15.17
C ALA A 147 -19.84 -19.37 -16.25
N PHE A 148 -18.58 -19.80 -16.13
CA PHE A 148 -17.96 -20.74 -17.06
C PHE A 148 -18.62 -22.13 -17.03
N TYR A 149 -18.96 -22.63 -15.84
CA TYR A 149 -19.68 -23.90 -15.68
C TYR A 149 -21.06 -23.86 -16.33
N LEU A 150 -21.83 -22.78 -16.11
CA LEU A 150 -23.13 -22.59 -16.74
C LEU A 150 -23.03 -22.47 -18.25
N PHE A 151 -22.03 -21.73 -18.77
CA PHE A 151 -21.82 -21.60 -20.21
C PHE A 151 -21.46 -22.95 -20.87
N LYS A 152 -20.66 -23.78 -20.18
CA LYS A 152 -20.39 -25.15 -20.63
C LYS A 152 -21.62 -26.04 -20.56
N ARG A 153 -22.43 -25.93 -19.50
CA ARG A 153 -23.63 -26.75 -19.31
C ARG A 153 -24.69 -26.47 -20.38
N VAL A 154 -24.95 -25.20 -20.67
CA VAL A 154 -25.92 -24.79 -21.71
C VAL A 154 -25.46 -25.24 -23.10
N LYS A 155 -24.16 -25.20 -23.37
CA LYS A 155 -23.60 -25.60 -24.67
C LYS A 155 -23.45 -27.11 -24.84
N GLY A 156 -23.36 -27.87 -23.72
CA GLY A 156 -23.28 -29.33 -23.71
C GLY A 156 -24.62 -30.05 -23.76
N GLY A 157 -25.74 -29.37 -23.45
CA GLY A 157 -27.09 -29.95 -23.41
C GLY A 157 -27.79 -30.08 -24.78
N GLY A 158 -27.23 -29.53 -25.86
CA GLY A 158 -27.91 -29.43 -27.17
C GLY A 158 -27.84 -30.68 -28.07
N ARG A 159 -27.61 -31.89 -27.55
CA ARG A 159 -27.66 -33.14 -28.33
C ARG A 159 -28.47 -34.24 -27.64
N VAL A 160 -29.61 -33.88 -27.08
CA VAL A 160 -30.64 -34.86 -26.71
C VAL A 160 -31.93 -34.46 -27.39
N GLU A 161 -32.16 -35.00 -28.58
CA GLU A 161 -33.46 -35.50 -29.00
C GLU A 161 -33.25 -36.54 -30.11
N ALA A 162 -33.68 -37.77 -29.80
CA ALA A 162 -33.80 -38.94 -30.66
C ALA A 162 -35.11 -38.79 -31.51
N PRO A 163 -35.59 -39.76 -32.32
CA PRO A 163 -35.25 -41.19 -32.47
C PRO A 163 -34.43 -41.55 -33.72
#